data_AF-A0A9P3BM41-F1
#
_entry.id   AF-A0A9P3BM41-F1
#
_cell.length_a   1.000
_cell.length_b   1.000
_cell.length_c   1.000
_cell.angle_alpha   90.00
_cell.angle_beta   90.00
_cell.angle_gamma   90.00
#
_symmetry.space_group_name_H-M   'P 1'
#
loop_
_entity.id
_entity.type
_entity.pdbx_description
1 polymer ?
#
loop_
_entity_poly.entity_id
_entity_poly.type
_entity_poly.pdbx_seq_one_letter_code
_entity_poly.pdbx_strand_id
1 'polypeptide(L)'
;MPWYVAKPRPGIHNIVQKMRDTLEGLDDSLNYLSFDEELEILEWVYENARRYWLRHSGPLQPRSKGGIDLVVIDSAPLLPLALLSKQQDPGRPVLYENRLMFQNGMAVDPSGPSARAWDFVQTRSSDVDLLVSPVPPELAPQILPRKSVGYIPVSVDQ
;
A
#
# COMPACT_ATOMS: atom_id res chain seq x y z
N MET A 1 17.57 10.86 6.77
CA MET A 1 16.45 10.82 5.81
C MET A 1 15.15 11.00 6.57
N PRO A 2 14.25 11.91 6.16
CA PRO A 2 12.97 12.08 6.84
C PRO A 2 11.99 10.97 6.41
N TRP A 3 11.45 10.25 7.38
CA TRP A 3 10.29 9.36 7.19
C TRP A 3 9.01 10.16 7.37
N TYR A 4 8.02 9.88 6.52
CA TYR A 4 6.72 10.54 6.56
C TYR A 4 5.66 9.57 7.04
N VAL A 5 5.00 9.91 8.14
CA VAL A 5 3.98 9.05 8.77
C VAL A 5 2.61 9.70 8.61
N ALA A 6 1.64 8.94 8.11
CA ALA A 6 0.25 9.37 8.04
C ALA A 6 -0.25 9.72 9.45
N LYS A 7 -0.90 10.88 9.59
CA LYS A 7 -1.49 11.29 10.86
C LYS A 7 -2.70 10.42 11.18
N PRO A 8 -2.84 9.95 12.43
CA PRO A 8 -3.95 9.10 12.83
C PRO A 8 -5.29 9.85 12.74
N ARG A 9 -6.36 9.11 12.44
CA ARG A 9 -7.77 9.55 12.50
C ARG A 9 -8.51 8.58 13.42
N PRO A 10 -9.43 9.03 14.29
CA PRO A 10 -10.26 8.11 15.08
C PRO A 10 -10.94 7.07 14.20
N GLY A 11 -10.93 5.80 14.61
CA GLY A 11 -11.53 4.68 13.87
C GLY A 11 -10.64 4.06 12.78
N ILE A 12 -9.76 4.83 12.14
CA ILE A 12 -9.00 4.34 10.97
C ILE A 12 -8.05 3.19 11.31
N HIS A 13 -7.51 3.18 12.52
CA HIS A 13 -6.60 2.13 12.96
C HIS A 13 -7.26 0.74 12.92
N ASN A 14 -8.52 0.65 13.36
CA ASN A 14 -9.27 -0.60 13.37
C ASN A 14 -9.52 -1.09 11.94
N ILE A 15 -9.84 -0.17 11.02
CA ILE A 15 -10.09 -0.50 9.61
C ILE A 15 -8.78 -0.95 8.93
N VAL A 16 -7.67 -0.26 9.19
CA VAL A 16 -6.34 -0.64 8.68
C VAL A 16 -5.92 -2.01 9.21
N GLN A 17 -6.14 -2.28 10.50
CA GLN A 17 -5.83 -3.57 11.10
C GLN A 17 -6.70 -4.68 10.48
N LYS A 18 -8.00 -4.45 10.33
CA LYS A 18 -8.93 -5.36 9.67
C LYS A 18 -8.52 -5.69 8.23
N MET A 19 -8.11 -4.68 7.44
CA MET A 19 -7.56 -4.91 6.10
C MET A 19 -6.31 -5.78 6.13
N ARG A 20 -5.37 -5.53 7.06
CA ARG A 20 -4.17 -6.34 7.22
C ARG A 20 -4.51 -7.79 7.56
N ASP A 21 -5.33 -8.00 8.58
CA ASP A 21 -5.72 -9.34 9.03
C ASP A 21 -6.43 -10.12 7.92
N THR A 22 -7.28 -9.44 7.13
CA THR A 22 -7.93 -10.01 5.95
C THR A 22 -6.92 -10.41 4.86
N LEU A 23 -5.90 -9.58 4.60
CA LEU A 23 -4.87 -9.86 3.60
C LEU A 23 -3.90 -10.99 4.03
N GLU A 24 -3.66 -11.12 5.34
CA GLU A 24 -2.78 -12.14 5.93
C GLU A 24 -3.53 -13.45 6.26
N GLY A 25 -4.86 -13.44 6.23
CA GLY A 25 -5.68 -14.64 6.50
C GLY A 25 -5.72 -14.97 7.98
N LEU A 26 -5.65 -13.94 8.81
CA LEU A 26 -5.70 -14.04 10.26
C LEU A 26 -7.13 -13.87 10.80
N ASP A 27 -8.04 -13.36 9.98
CA ASP A 27 -9.43 -13.16 10.34
C ASP A 27 -10.35 -14.15 9.62
N ASP A 28 -10.72 -15.22 10.33
CA ASP A 28 -11.74 -16.20 9.91
C ASP A 28 -13.17 -15.72 10.25
N SER A 29 -13.31 -14.57 10.92
CA SER A 29 -14.62 -14.00 11.18
C SER A 29 -15.18 -13.40 9.89
N LEU A 30 -16.51 -13.36 9.73
CA LEU A 30 -17.16 -12.75 8.57
C LEU A 30 -16.95 -11.21 8.46
N ASN A 31 -15.98 -10.68 9.20
CA ASN A 31 -15.65 -9.27 9.33
C ASN A 31 -14.68 -8.85 8.22
N TYR A 32 -15.19 -8.83 7.00
CA TYR A 32 -14.41 -8.44 5.83
C TYR A 32 -14.49 -6.95 5.58
N LEU A 33 -13.52 -6.41 4.83
CA LEU A 33 -13.49 -5.01 4.47
C LEU A 33 -14.79 -4.63 3.74
N SER A 34 -15.52 -3.66 4.27
CA SER A 34 -16.74 -3.14 3.66
C SER A 34 -16.42 -2.04 2.63
N PHE A 35 -17.41 -1.64 1.84
CA PHE A 35 -17.27 -0.50 0.92
C PHE A 35 -17.04 0.82 1.66
N ASP A 36 -17.79 1.05 2.74
CA ASP A 36 -17.68 2.28 3.53
C ASP A 36 -16.31 2.37 4.21
N GLU A 37 -15.80 1.24 4.72
CA GLU A 37 -14.46 1.15 5.30
C GLU A 37 -13.36 1.41 4.27
N GLU A 38 -13.49 0.87 3.05
CA GLU A 38 -12.58 1.19 1.94
C GLU A 38 -12.60 2.69 1.62
N LEU A 39 -13.79 3.31 1.58
CA LEU A 39 -13.93 4.74 1.35
C LEU A 39 -13.28 5.57 2.48
N GLU A 40 -13.45 5.16 3.73
CA GLU A 40 -12.79 5.80 4.87
C GLU A 40 -11.26 5.74 4.78
N ILE A 41 -10.69 4.63 4.31
CA ILE A 41 -9.25 4.53 4.02
C ILE A 41 -8.87 5.57 2.96
N LEU A 42 -9.60 5.61 1.84
CA LEU A 42 -9.29 6.54 0.75
C LEU A 42 -9.32 7.98 1.23
N GLU A 43 -10.41 8.40 1.88
CA GLU A 43 -10.55 9.74 2.44
C GLU A 43 -9.39 10.09 3.36
N TRP A 44 -9.05 9.20 4.28
CA TRP A 44 -7.95 9.39 5.21
C TRP A 44 -6.60 9.59 4.50
N VAL A 45 -6.31 8.81 3.45
CA VAL A 45 -5.09 8.96 2.66
C VAL A 45 -5.08 10.28 1.90
N TYR A 46 -6.17 10.63 1.21
CA TYR A 46 -6.28 11.88 0.46
C TYR A 46 -6.16 13.10 1.38
N GLU A 47 -6.77 13.07 2.55
CA GLU A 47 -6.66 14.14 3.55
C GLU A 47 -5.23 14.31 4.05
N ASN A 48 -4.55 13.19 4.37
CA ASN A 48 -3.15 13.20 4.77
C ASN A 48 -2.25 13.76 3.67
N ALA A 49 -2.42 13.26 2.45
CA ALA A 49 -1.65 13.71 1.30
C ALA A 49 -1.84 15.21 1.08
N ARG A 50 -3.09 15.69 1.00
CA ARG A 50 -3.39 17.11 0.80
C ARG A 50 -2.80 18.00 1.89
N ARG A 51 -2.95 17.62 3.16
CA ARG A 51 -2.54 18.46 4.30
C ARG A 51 -1.03 18.47 4.53
N TYR A 52 -0.35 17.34 4.32
CA TYR A 52 1.03 17.16 4.76
C TYR A 52 2.03 16.92 3.65
N TRP A 53 1.62 16.31 2.54
CA TRP A 53 2.58 15.81 1.53
C TRP A 53 2.53 16.55 0.20
N LEU A 54 1.35 16.99 -0.21
CA LEU A 54 1.07 17.74 -1.44
C LEU A 54 1.00 19.25 -1.22
N ARG A 55 1.13 19.73 0.03
CA ARG A 55 1.23 21.17 0.32
C ARG A 55 2.43 21.81 -0.39
N HIS A 56 2.46 23.14 -0.46
CA HIS A 56 3.64 23.87 -0.93
C HIS A 56 4.89 23.44 -0.14
N SER A 57 5.97 23.15 -0.84
CA SER A 57 7.22 22.57 -0.29
C SER A 57 7.04 21.22 0.41
N GLY A 58 5.93 20.50 0.16
CA GLY A 58 5.71 19.16 0.65
C GLY A 58 6.51 18.12 -0.13
N PRO A 59 6.77 16.94 0.45
CA PRO A 59 7.60 15.89 -0.15
C PRO A 59 7.09 15.41 -1.51
N LEU A 60 5.77 15.38 -1.74
CA LEU A 60 5.22 14.86 -2.99
C LEU A 60 5.11 15.91 -4.10
N GLN A 61 5.51 17.17 -3.87
CA GLN A 61 5.66 18.17 -4.94
C GLN A 61 6.58 17.66 -6.06
N PRO A 62 6.53 18.18 -7.30
CA PRO A 62 7.46 17.78 -8.36
C PRO A 62 8.93 17.85 -7.92
N ARG A 63 9.81 16.96 -8.41
CA ARG A 63 11.26 17.00 -8.06
C ARG A 63 11.89 18.35 -8.42
N SER A 64 11.47 18.95 -9.54
CA SER A 64 11.87 20.29 -9.96
C SER A 64 11.49 21.42 -8.98
N LYS A 65 10.60 21.14 -8.01
CA LYS A 65 10.16 22.05 -6.95
C LYS A 65 10.64 21.60 -5.56
N GLY A 66 11.63 20.71 -5.50
CA GLY A 66 12.22 20.22 -4.24
C GLY A 66 11.46 19.08 -3.57
N GLY A 67 10.55 18.40 -4.29
CA GLY A 67 10.00 17.14 -3.81
C GLY A 67 10.99 15.99 -3.89
N ILE A 68 10.62 14.87 -3.28
CA ILE A 68 11.51 13.71 -3.09
C ILE A 68 11.81 12.99 -4.41
N ASP A 69 12.98 12.35 -4.46
CA ASP A 69 13.42 11.59 -5.63
C ASP A 69 12.76 10.22 -5.76
N LEU A 70 12.39 9.62 -4.63
CA LEU A 70 11.89 8.26 -4.50
C LEU A 70 10.76 8.20 -3.47
N VAL A 71 9.66 7.53 -3.80
CA VAL A 71 8.61 7.18 -2.84
C VAL A 71 8.74 5.70 -2.50
N VAL A 72 8.77 5.38 -1.20
CA VAL A 72 8.63 4.02 -0.70
C VAL A 72 7.37 3.98 0.16
N ILE A 73 6.42 3.12 -0.22
CA ILE A 73 5.19 2.84 0.53
C ILE A 73 5.40 1.52 1.23
N ASP A 74 5.21 1.44 2.55
CA ASP A 74 5.45 0.23 3.34
C ASP A 74 4.17 -0.41 3.89
N SER A 75 3.01 0.13 3.49
CA SER A 75 1.71 -0.24 4.04
C SER A 75 0.63 -0.22 2.95
N ALA A 76 -0.08 -1.35 2.77
CA ALA A 76 -1.11 -1.53 1.75
C ALA A 76 -2.19 -0.42 1.73
N PRO A 77 -2.78 0.01 2.87
CA PRO A 77 -3.74 1.12 2.90
C PRO A 77 -3.23 2.43 2.29
N LEU A 78 -1.91 2.66 2.26
CA LEU A 78 -1.29 3.88 1.74
C LEU A 78 -0.95 3.81 0.23
N LEU A 79 -1.25 2.69 -0.44
CA LEU A 79 -1.03 2.55 -1.89
C LEU A 79 -1.66 3.64 -2.78
N PRO A 80 -2.77 4.32 -2.43
CA PRO A 80 -3.25 5.47 -3.21
C PRO A 80 -2.21 6.60 -3.37
N LEU A 81 -1.17 6.64 -2.53
CA LEU A 81 -0.06 7.58 -2.68
C LEU A 81 0.78 7.36 -3.94
N ALA A 82 0.78 6.14 -4.50
CA ALA A 82 1.48 5.85 -5.75
C ALA A 82 0.92 6.71 -6.89
N LEU A 83 -0.40 6.66 -7.09
CA LEU A 83 -1.10 7.51 -8.07
C LEU A 83 -0.86 9.00 -7.81
N LEU A 84 -1.01 9.45 -6.56
CA LEU A 84 -0.81 10.85 -6.19
C LEU A 84 0.62 11.33 -6.48
N SER A 85 1.61 10.46 -6.25
CA SER A 85 3.01 10.72 -6.59
C SER A 85 3.19 10.90 -8.10
N LYS A 86 2.69 9.96 -8.90
CA LYS A 86 2.76 9.99 -10.37
C LYS A 86 2.03 11.18 -10.98
N GLN A 87 0.91 11.61 -10.38
CA GLN A 87 0.19 12.81 -10.81
C GLN A 87 1.01 14.10 -10.64
N GLN A 88 1.90 14.17 -9.65
CA GLN A 88 2.78 15.33 -9.44
C GLN A 88 4.06 15.25 -10.28
N ASP A 89 4.60 14.04 -10.45
CA ASP A 89 5.84 13.78 -11.18
C ASP A 89 5.76 12.38 -11.81
N PRO A 90 5.29 12.26 -13.08
CA PRO A 90 5.03 10.97 -13.72
C PRO A 90 6.28 10.06 -13.80
N GLY A 91 7.46 10.66 -13.84
CA GLY A 91 8.74 9.95 -13.87
C GLY A 91 9.33 9.65 -12.49
N ARG A 92 8.62 9.93 -11.39
CA ARG A 92 9.11 9.62 -10.04
C ARG A 92 8.98 8.11 -9.80
N PRO A 93 10.07 7.42 -9.41
CA PRO A 93 9.97 6.02 -9.02
C PRO A 93 9.18 5.85 -7.71
N VAL A 94 8.29 4.87 -7.69
CA VAL A 94 7.45 4.48 -6.55
C VAL A 94 7.68 3.00 -6.27
N LEU A 95 8.12 2.69 -5.06
CA LEU A 95 8.27 1.34 -4.57
C LEU A 95 7.15 1.03 -3.58
N TYR A 96 6.64 -0.19 -3.64
CA TYR A 96 5.85 -0.76 -2.57
C TYR A 96 6.69 -1.84 -1.87
N GLU A 97 7.08 -1.58 -0.63
CA GLU A 97 7.66 -2.57 0.26
C GLU A 97 6.50 -3.31 0.95
N ASN A 98 6.11 -4.45 0.39
CA ASN A 98 5.09 -5.28 1.01
C ASN A 98 5.63 -5.88 2.30
N ARG A 99 4.95 -5.66 3.42
CA ARG A 99 5.27 -6.31 4.69
C ARG A 99 4.27 -7.38 5.09
N LEU A 100 3.26 -7.63 4.26
CA LEU A 100 2.24 -8.64 4.52
C LEU A 100 2.83 -10.03 4.31
N MET A 101 2.53 -10.92 5.26
CA MET A 101 2.84 -12.35 5.14
C MET A 101 1.62 -13.07 4.59
N PHE A 102 1.73 -13.58 3.37
CA PHE A 102 0.62 -14.24 2.72
C PHE A 102 0.55 -15.72 3.11
N GLN A 103 -0.64 -16.20 3.46
CA GLN A 103 -0.91 -17.64 3.51
C GLN A 103 -1.10 -18.18 2.08
N ASN A 104 -0.47 -19.33 1.80
CA ASN A 104 -0.55 -19.99 0.50
C ASN A 104 -2.02 -20.26 0.11
N GLY A 105 -2.44 -19.82 -1.08
CA GLY A 105 -3.75 -20.11 -1.65
C GLY A 105 -4.84 -19.05 -1.46
N MET A 106 -4.58 -17.97 -0.72
CA MET A 106 -5.60 -16.94 -0.41
C MET A 106 -5.94 -15.97 -1.55
N ALA A 107 -5.11 -15.89 -2.60
CA ALA A 107 -5.30 -14.94 -3.69
C ALA A 107 -6.24 -15.44 -4.81
N VAL A 108 -7.08 -16.45 -4.54
CA VAL A 108 -7.64 -17.28 -5.63
C VAL A 108 -9.17 -17.22 -5.74
N ASP A 109 -9.90 -16.77 -4.72
CA ASP A 109 -11.36 -16.63 -4.83
C ASP A 109 -11.79 -15.15 -4.99
N PRO A 110 -12.08 -14.68 -6.23
CA PRO A 110 -12.57 -13.32 -6.47
C PRO A 110 -14.00 -13.09 -5.96
N SER A 111 -14.73 -14.14 -5.59
CA SER A 111 -16.00 -14.05 -4.86
C SER A 111 -15.83 -14.21 -3.35
N GLY A 112 -14.59 -14.50 -2.95
CA GLY A 112 -14.23 -14.81 -1.59
C GLY A 112 -14.12 -13.56 -0.73
N PRO A 113 -14.05 -13.76 0.58
CA PRO A 113 -14.17 -12.64 1.50
C PRO A 113 -13.01 -11.64 1.51
N SER A 114 -11.81 -12.10 1.14
CA SER A 114 -10.63 -11.26 1.01
C SER A 114 -10.58 -10.50 -0.33
N ALA A 115 -11.49 -10.79 -1.27
CA ALA A 115 -11.45 -10.28 -2.64
C ALA A 115 -11.40 -8.75 -2.70
N ARG A 116 -12.14 -8.04 -1.84
CA ARG A 116 -12.10 -6.56 -1.82
C ARG A 116 -10.75 -6.02 -1.38
N ALA A 117 -10.17 -6.58 -0.31
CA ALA A 117 -8.86 -6.12 0.16
C ALA A 117 -7.77 -6.42 -0.89
N TRP A 118 -7.88 -7.56 -1.58
CA TRP A 118 -7.00 -7.92 -2.68
C TRP A 118 -7.16 -7.00 -3.89
N ASP A 119 -8.40 -6.74 -4.31
CA ASP A 119 -8.71 -5.79 -5.39
C ASP A 119 -8.19 -4.39 -5.06
N PHE A 120 -8.32 -3.97 -3.79
CA PHE A 120 -7.78 -2.70 -3.33
C PHE A 120 -6.29 -2.60 -3.63
N VAL A 121 -5.52 -3.59 -3.19
CA VAL A 121 -4.06 -3.65 -3.36
C VAL A 121 -3.71 -3.76 -4.84
N GLN A 122 -4.32 -4.69 -5.58
CA GLN A 122 -4.02 -4.95 -6.98
C GLN A 122 -4.27 -3.70 -7.84
N THR A 123 -5.45 -3.09 -7.70
CA THR A 123 -5.85 -1.90 -8.48
C THR A 123 -4.91 -0.73 -8.21
N ARG A 124 -4.48 -0.52 -6.97
CA ARG A 124 -3.64 0.64 -6.59
C ARG A 124 -2.15 0.38 -6.77
N SER A 125 -1.75 -0.85 -7.06
CA SER A 125 -0.37 -1.19 -7.40
C SER A 125 -0.02 -0.86 -8.85
N SER A 126 -0.98 -0.45 -9.70
CA SER A 126 -0.72 -0.08 -11.10
C SER A 126 0.28 1.06 -11.27
N ASP A 127 0.35 1.96 -10.29
CA ASP A 127 1.26 3.13 -10.28
C ASP A 127 2.57 2.87 -9.51
N VAL A 128 2.80 1.63 -9.08
CA VAL A 128 4.03 1.18 -8.42
C VAL A 128 4.99 0.62 -9.47
N ASP A 129 6.23 1.11 -9.46
CA ASP A 129 7.25 0.66 -10.42
C ASP A 129 7.95 -0.63 -9.99
N LEU A 130 8.05 -0.87 -8.67
CA LEU A 130 8.70 -2.03 -8.08
C LEU A 130 8.02 -2.45 -6.77
N LEU A 131 7.62 -3.71 -6.69
CA LEU A 131 7.21 -4.38 -5.46
C LEU A 131 8.42 -5.06 -4.84
N VAL A 132 8.69 -4.81 -3.56
CA VAL A 132 9.65 -5.57 -2.76
C VAL A 132 8.85 -6.46 -1.83
N SER A 133 9.09 -7.77 -1.91
CA SER A 133 8.37 -8.78 -1.15
C SER A 133 9.31 -9.55 -0.21
N PRO A 134 8.89 -9.84 1.04
CA PRO A 134 9.58 -10.74 1.95
C PRO A 134 9.30 -12.21 1.65
N VAL A 135 8.37 -12.47 0.74
CA VAL A 135 8.02 -13.80 0.25
C VAL A 135 8.65 -13.97 -1.15
N PRO A 136 9.31 -15.11 -1.45
CA PRO A 136 9.89 -15.39 -2.76
C PRO A 136 8.86 -15.25 -3.90
N PRO A 137 9.26 -14.88 -5.12
CA PRO A 137 8.34 -14.69 -6.25
C PRO A 137 7.47 -15.91 -6.57
N GLU A 138 7.93 -17.12 -6.27
CA GLU A 138 7.20 -18.38 -6.46
C GLU A 138 6.01 -18.53 -5.51
N LEU A 139 6.06 -17.84 -4.37
CA LEU A 139 5.06 -17.86 -3.29
C LEU A 139 4.35 -16.52 -3.14
N ALA A 140 4.85 -15.46 -3.79
CA ALA A 140 4.21 -14.17 -3.79
C ALA A 140 2.91 -14.24 -4.62
N PRO A 141 1.80 -13.67 -4.12
CA PRO A 141 0.60 -13.52 -4.92
C PRO A 141 0.93 -12.71 -6.17
N GLN A 142 0.25 -12.99 -7.28
CA GLN A 142 0.46 -12.29 -8.56
C GLN A 142 -0.14 -10.86 -8.54
N ILE A 143 0.24 -10.06 -7.54
CA ILE A 143 -0.26 -8.70 -7.30
C ILE A 143 0.26 -7.74 -8.37
N LEU A 144 1.48 -7.99 -8.88
CA LEU A 144 2.12 -7.21 -9.94
C LEU A 144 2.57 -8.10 -11.10
N PRO A 145 2.74 -7.53 -12.32
CA PRO A 145 3.42 -8.22 -13.40
C PRO A 145 4.82 -8.66 -12.93
N ARG A 146 5.15 -9.95 -13.05
CA ARG A 146 6.40 -10.60 -12.57
C ARG A 146 7.71 -9.85 -12.89
N LYS A 147 7.71 -8.94 -13.86
CA LYS A 147 8.89 -8.16 -14.28
C LYS A 147 9.34 -7.10 -13.27
N SER A 148 8.55 -6.83 -12.22
CA SER A 148 8.80 -5.76 -11.25
C SER A 148 8.68 -6.23 -9.80
N VAL A 149 9.16 -7.44 -9.48
CA VAL A 149 9.18 -7.96 -8.10
C VAL A 149 10.61 -8.22 -7.64
N GLY A 150 11.04 -7.48 -6.62
CA GLY A 150 12.26 -7.72 -5.85
C GLY A 150 11.97 -8.56 -4.61
N TYR A 151 12.94 -9.37 -4.18
CA TYR A 151 12.85 -10.19 -2.98
C TYR A 151 13.88 -9.75 -1.95
N ILE A 152 13.43 -9.41 -0.74
CA ILE A 152 14.30 -9.09 0.40
C ILE A 152 13.74 -9.80 1.64
N PRO A 153 14.44 -10.82 2.18
CA PRO A 153 13.97 -11.54 3.36
C PRO A 153 13.99 -10.62 4.61
N VAL A 154 13.05 -10.85 5.52
CA VAL A 154 13.04 -10.17 6.82
C VAL A 154 14.32 -10.51 7.58
N SER A 155 14.98 -9.49 8.12
CA SER A 155 16.18 -9.61 8.93
C SER A 155 15.96 -8.90 10.27
N VAL A 156 16.54 -9.41 11.34
CA VAL A 156 16.51 -8.78 12.68
C VAL A 156 17.88 -8.20 12.98
N ASP A 157 17.90 -7.01 13.56
CA ASP A 157 19.12 -6.45 14.14
C ASP A 157 19.42 -7.21 15.45
N GLN A 158 20.64 -7.73 15.61
CA GLN A 158 21.05 -8.56 16.75
C GLN A 158 21.84 -7.74 17.78
#